data_AF-C7MBK2-F1
#
_entry.id   AF-C7MBK2-F1
#
_cell.length_a   1.000
_cell.length_b   1.000
_cell.length_c   1.000
_cell.angle_alpha   90.00
_cell.angle_beta   90.00
_cell.angle_gamma   90.00
#
_symmetry.space_group_name_H-M   'P 1'
#
loop_
_entity.id
_entity.type
_entity.pdbx_description
1 polymer ?
#
loop_
_entity_poly.entity_id
_entity_poly.type
_entity_poly.pdbx_seq_one_letter_code
_entity_poly.pdbx_strand_id
1 'polypeptide(L)'
;MSVRTALLRLPRRLLMLPVRGYQVGISPYTPPACRYDPVCSQYGMDALRVHGAVKGFLLTTGRILRCNPFTRGGLDPVPAPGMWRNPRRLRRPAR
;
A
#
# COMPACT_ATOMS: atom_id res chain seq x y z
N MET A 1 -9.01 -27.91 -6.86
CA MET A 1 -8.53 -26.50 -6.83
C MET A 1 -8.20 -26.09 -8.25
N SER A 2 -9.01 -25.21 -8.86
CA SER A 2 -8.91 -24.94 -10.31
C SER A 2 -7.66 -24.11 -10.64
N VAL A 3 -6.86 -24.57 -11.60
CA VAL A 3 -5.63 -23.90 -12.09
C VAL A 3 -5.92 -22.44 -12.52
N ARG A 4 -7.16 -22.16 -12.96
CA ARG A 4 -7.65 -20.82 -13.29
C ARG A 4 -7.63 -19.85 -12.09
N THR A 5 -7.91 -20.34 -10.88
CA THR A 5 -7.88 -19.51 -9.66
C THR A 5 -6.45 -19.27 -9.16
N ALA A 6 -5.50 -20.16 -9.48
CA ALA A 6 -4.08 -19.97 -9.17
C ALA A 6 -3.44 -18.90 -10.07
N LEU A 7 -3.75 -18.94 -11.39
CA LEU A 7 -3.34 -17.92 -12.37
C LEU A 7 -3.83 -16.52 -12.00
N LEU A 8 -5.08 -16.39 -11.56
CA LEU A 8 -5.65 -15.10 -11.12
C LEU A 8 -5.05 -14.58 -9.79
N ARG A 9 -4.31 -15.42 -9.05
CA ARG A 9 -3.64 -15.06 -7.78
C ARG A 9 -2.12 -14.85 -7.92
N LEU A 10 -1.50 -15.31 -9.00
CA LEU A 10 -0.08 -15.08 -9.31
C LEU A 10 0.34 -13.60 -9.31
N PRO A 11 -0.38 -12.68 -10.00
CA PRO A 11 0.08 -11.29 -10.12
C PRO A 11 0.12 -10.57 -8.77
N ARG A 12 -0.75 -10.95 -7.82
CA ARG A 12 -0.73 -10.44 -6.45
C ARG A 12 0.58 -10.80 -5.73
N ARG A 13 1.05 -12.05 -5.86
CA ARG A 13 2.27 -12.51 -5.19
C ARG A 13 3.52 -11.89 -5.82
N LEU A 14 3.53 -11.77 -7.15
CA LEU A 14 4.58 -11.06 -7.89
C LEU A 14 4.73 -9.61 -7.45
N LEU A 15 3.62 -8.90 -7.24
CA LEU A 15 3.64 -7.51 -6.76
C LEU A 15 4.02 -7.36 -5.28
N MET A 16 3.78 -8.39 -4.46
CA MET A 16 4.18 -8.38 -3.04
C MET A 16 5.69 -8.62 -2.85
N LEU A 17 6.33 -9.36 -3.75
CA LEU A 17 7.76 -9.68 -3.71
C LEU A 17 8.68 -8.45 -3.62
N PRO A 18 8.59 -7.44 -4.50
CA PRO A 18 9.43 -6.24 -4.42
C PRO A 18 9.16 -5.43 -3.15
N VAL A 19 7.89 -5.36 -2.70
CA VAL A 19 7.53 -4.66 -1.45
C VAL A 19 8.18 -5.34 -0.25
N ARG A 20 8.20 -6.67 -0.23
CA ARG A 20 8.83 -7.45 0.85
C ARG A 20 10.35 -7.41 0.77
N GLY A 21 10.94 -7.44 -0.42
CA GLY A 21 12.36 -7.22 -0.64
C GLY A 21 12.81 -5.85 -0.14
N TYR A 22 12.02 -4.81 -0.40
CA TYR A 22 12.25 -3.47 0.17
C TYR A 22 12.17 -3.47 1.71
N GLN A 23 11.15 -4.10 2.29
CA GLN A 23 10.97 -4.15 3.76
C GLN A 23 12.12 -4.86 4.48
N VAL A 24 12.67 -5.92 3.91
CA VAL A 24 13.73 -6.72 4.55
C VAL A 24 15.12 -6.19 4.21
N GLY A 25 15.32 -5.68 2.99
CA GLY A 25 16.64 -5.24 2.51
C GLY A 25 16.94 -3.78 2.79
N ILE A 26 16.00 -2.86 2.53
CA ILE A 26 16.26 -1.41 2.54
C ILE A 26 15.70 -0.74 3.80
N SER A 27 14.47 -1.11 4.17
CA SER A 27 13.76 -0.46 5.30
C SER A 27 14.52 -0.45 6.63
N PRO A 28 15.31 -1.47 7.02
CA PRO A 28 16.05 -1.46 8.29
C PRO A 28 17.17 -0.40 8.33
N TYR A 29 17.69 -0.03 7.16
CA TYR A 29 18.81 0.91 7.03
C TYR A 29 18.38 2.34 6.70
N THR A 30 17.08 2.55 6.41
CA THR A 30 16.52 3.86 6.09
C THR A 30 15.67 4.40 7.23
N PRO A 31 15.81 5.69 7.62
CA PRO A 31 14.93 6.30 8.61
C PRO A 31 13.47 6.30 8.13
N PRO A 32 12.49 6.37 9.05
CA PRO A 32 11.07 6.37 8.71
C PRO A 32 10.71 7.62 7.88
N ALA A 33 10.68 7.46 6.56
CA ALA A 33 10.40 8.55 5.62
C ALA A 33 8.91 8.67 5.23
N CYS A 34 8.13 7.60 5.40
CA CYS A 34 6.72 7.61 5.01
C CYS A 34 5.91 8.45 6.00
N ARG A 35 5.14 9.41 5.48
CA ARG A 35 4.38 10.39 6.29
C ARG A 35 2.97 9.93 6.65
N TYR A 36 2.52 8.85 6.04
CA TYR A 36 1.21 8.30 6.30
C TYR A 36 1.28 7.11 7.25
N ASP A 37 0.22 6.96 8.04
CA ASP A 37 -0.02 5.79 8.88
C ASP A 37 -1.26 5.02 8.34
N PRO A 38 -1.17 3.70 8.08
CA PRO A 38 0.05 2.90 8.06
C PRO A 38 1.04 3.35 6.97
N VAL A 39 2.30 2.95 7.15
CA VAL A 39 3.40 3.23 6.21
C VAL A 39 3.13 2.65 4.82
N CYS A 40 3.76 3.24 3.81
CA CYS A 40 3.50 3.04 2.39
C CYS A 40 3.67 1.58 1.96
N SER A 41 4.69 0.89 2.49
CA SER A 41 4.95 -0.53 2.24
C SER A 41 3.88 -1.43 2.86
N GLN A 42 3.48 -1.16 4.10
CA GLN A 42 2.39 -1.87 4.78
C GLN A 42 1.06 -1.65 4.06
N TYR A 43 0.75 -0.40 3.70
CA TYR A 43 -0.43 -0.06 2.91
C TYR A 43 -0.44 -0.83 1.58
N GLY A 44 0.71 -0.95 0.91
CA GLY A 44 0.80 -1.71 -0.34
C GLY A 44 0.50 -3.19 -0.16
N MET A 45 1.04 -3.80 0.89
CA MET A 45 0.74 -5.20 1.23
C MET A 45 -0.75 -5.38 1.53
N ASP A 46 -1.35 -4.49 2.33
CA ASP A 46 -2.77 -4.55 2.68
C ASP A 46 -3.68 -4.29 1.48
N ALA A 47 -3.34 -3.33 0.62
CA ALA A 47 -4.08 -3.03 -0.60
C ALA A 47 -4.07 -4.22 -1.57
N LEU A 48 -2.92 -4.86 -1.78
CA LEU A 48 -2.80 -6.07 -2.60
C LEU A 48 -3.51 -7.28 -1.96
N ARG A 49 -3.56 -7.36 -0.63
CA ARG A 49 -4.30 -8.42 0.08
C ARG A 49 -5.81 -8.28 -0.08
N VAL A 50 -6.34 -7.07 0.08
CA VAL A 50 -7.78 -6.77 0.11
C VAL A 50 -8.37 -6.62 -1.29
N HIS A 51 -7.69 -5.90 -2.20
CA HIS A 51 -8.22 -5.52 -3.52
C HIS A 51 -7.63 -6.31 -4.69
N GLY A 52 -6.65 -7.18 -4.44
CA GLY A 52 -5.95 -7.92 -5.48
C GLY A 52 -4.92 -7.08 -6.24
N ALA A 53 -4.38 -7.63 -7.34
CA ALA A 53 -3.25 -7.06 -8.05
C ALA A 53 -3.54 -5.66 -8.66
N VAL A 54 -4.60 -5.54 -9.46
CA VAL A 54 -4.87 -4.31 -10.25
C VAL A 54 -5.22 -3.14 -9.33
N LYS A 55 -6.31 -3.26 -8.58
CA LYS A 55 -6.78 -2.17 -7.70
C LYS A 55 -5.83 -1.94 -6.52
N GLY A 56 -5.22 -3.01 -5.99
CA GLY A 56 -4.19 -2.87 -4.96
C GLY A 56 -2.97 -2.10 -5.45
N PHE A 57 -2.49 -2.38 -6.67
CA PHE A 57 -1.40 -1.64 -7.29
C PHE A 57 -1.75 -0.16 -7.51
N LEU A 58 -2.92 0.13 -8.09
CA LEU A 58 -3.37 1.51 -8.32
C LEU A 58 -3.46 2.33 -7.01
N LEU A 59 -4.02 1.74 -5.95
CA LEU A 59 -4.10 2.39 -4.64
C LEU A 59 -2.71 2.63 -4.04
N THR A 60 -1.81 1.66 -4.16
CA THR A 60 -0.44 1.73 -3.64
C THR A 60 0.37 2.79 -4.37
N THR A 61 0.39 2.75 -5.70
CA THR A 61 1.11 3.72 -6.54
C THR A 61 0.60 5.14 -6.29
N GLY A 62 -0.72 5.35 -6.28
CA GLY A 62 -1.30 6.65 -5.96
C GLY A 62 -0.96 7.15 -4.56
N ARG A 63 -0.69 6.26 -3.59
CA ARG A 63 -0.22 6.66 -2.26
C ARG A 63 1.27 6.99 -2.23
N ILE A 64 2.12 6.20 -2.90
CA ILE A 64 3.57 6.47 -3.00
C ILE A 64 3.80 7.85 -3.62
N LEU A 65 3.11 8.17 -4.72
CA LEU A 65 3.20 9.49 -5.38
C LEU A 65 2.81 10.65 -4.46
N ARG A 66 1.85 10.43 -3.55
CA ARG A 66 1.43 11.42 -2.53
C ARG A 66 2.36 11.45 -1.32
N CYS A 67 3.18 10.43 -1.10
CA CYS A 67 4.09 10.36 0.03
C CYS A 67 5.40 11.07 -0.30
N ASN A 68 5.40 12.41 -0.20
CA ASN A 68 6.56 13.25 -0.41
C ASN A 68 6.82 14.19 0.79
N PRO A 69 8.01 14.80 0.91
CA PRO A 69 8.36 15.69 2.01
C PRO A 69 7.44 16.92 2.17
N PHE A 70 6.77 17.35 1.10
CA PHE A 70 5.85 18.49 1.09
C PHE A 70 4.44 18.12 1.55
N THR A 71 4.17 16.83 1.73
CA THR A 71 2.87 16.35 2.19
C THR A 71 2.87 16.25 3.72
N ARG A 72 1.75 16.63 4.34
CA ARG A 72 1.59 16.57 5.82
C ARG A 72 1.48 15.16 6.36
N GLY A 73 1.02 14.22 5.53
CA GLY A 73 0.73 12.86 5.96
C GLY A 73 -0.61 12.73 6.69
N GLY A 74 -0.71 11.71 7.56
CA GLY A 74 -1.91 11.43 8.35
C GLY A 74 -2.34 9.96 8.33
N LEU A 75 -3.49 9.67 8.94
CA LEU A 75 -4.09 8.34 8.96
C LEU A 75 -4.82 8.12 7.63
N ASP A 76 -4.44 7.09 6.88
CA ASP A 76 -5.08 6.74 5.63
C ASP A 76 -5.12 5.21 5.50
N PRO A 77 -6.13 4.54 6.08
CA PRO A 77 -6.20 3.08 6.01
C PRO A 77 -6.64 2.62 4.62
N VAL A 78 -6.33 1.37 4.25
CA VAL A 78 -6.82 0.77 3.01
C VAL A 78 -8.37 0.79 3.02
N PRO A 79 -9.04 1.22 1.94
CA PRO A 79 -10.50 1.21 1.87
C PRO A 79 -11.07 -0.21 1.88
N ALA A 80 -12.31 -0.38 2.32
CA ALA A 80 -13.02 -1.64 2.21
C ALA A 80 -13.23 -2.05 0.74
N PRO A 81 -13.39 -3.35 0.42
CA PRO A 81 -13.76 -3.79 -0.93
C PRO A 81 -14.97 -3.01 -1.48
N GLY A 82 -14.94 -2.68 -2.77
CA GLY A 82 -15.96 -1.82 -3.39
C GLY A 82 -15.74 -0.30 -3.21
N MET A 83 -14.91 0.14 -2.25
CA MET A 83 -14.62 1.56 -2.03
C MET A 83 -13.26 1.98 -2.58
N TRP A 84 -13.14 3.25 -3.00
CA TRP A 84 -11.86 3.85 -3.46
C TRP A 84 -11.20 4.74 -2.42
N ARG A 85 -11.98 5.30 -1.48
CA ARG A 85 -11.49 6.13 -0.37
C ARG A 85 -11.99 5.55 0.93
N ASN A 86 -11.13 5.53 1.94
CA ASN A 86 -11.53 5.10 3.28
C ASN A 86 -12.19 6.29 4.01
N PRO A 87 -13.40 6.14 4.58
CA PRO A 87 -14.07 7.21 5.32
C PRO A 87 -13.29 7.62 6.58
N ARG A 88 -12.47 6.73 7.13
CA ARG A 88 -11.58 7.02 8.27
C ARG A 88 -10.29 7.73 7.87
N ARG A 89 -10.16 8.19 6.63
CA ARG A 89 -8.97 8.91 6.15
C ARG A 89 -8.90 10.30 6.78
N LEU A 90 -7.92 10.51 7.66
CA LEU A 90 -7.67 11.77 8.36
C LEU A 90 -6.37 12.39 7.86
N ARG A 91 -6.47 13.56 7.23
CA ARG A 91 -5.31 14.40 6.94
C ARG A 91 -4.97 15.16 8.23
N ARG A 92 -3.81 14.91 8.82
CA ARG A 92 -3.35 15.74 9.95
C ARG A 92 -2.84 17.09 9.42
N PRO A 93 -3.18 18.22 10.05
CA PRO A 93 -2.55 19.50 9.73
C PRO A 93 -1.05 19.46 10.05
N ALA A 94 -0.25 20.25 9.31
CA ALA A 94 1.16 20.45 9.64
C ALA A 94 1.16 21.11 11.01
N ARG A 95 1.78 20.44 11.98
CA ARG A 95 2.02 21.04 13.29
C ARG A 95 3.03 22.17 13.12
#